data_AF-A0A3C0PKZ2-F1
#
_entry.id   AF-A0A3C0PKZ2-F1
#
_cell.length_a   1.000
_cell.length_b   1.000
_cell.length_c   1.000
_cell.angle_alpha   90.00
_cell.angle_beta   90.00
_cell.angle_gamma   90.00
#
_symmetry.space_group_name_H-M   'P 1'
#
loop_
_entity.id
_entity.type
_entity.pdbx_description
1 polymer ?
#
loop_
_entity_poly.entity_id
_entity_poly.type
_entity_poly.pdbx_seq_one_letter_code
_entity_poly.pdbx_strand_id
1 'polypeptide(L)'
;MRHHPFGPSIAAGSLLANPCGPRAWGRSQTAYARAISCCGRLADVGQTNFYSPAGLFAANGYGLNGMTSNVWDWTANLFRIKSLSKRGIAKATAMRGYRLIKGDSYLCHASYCTCHRIAARTGN
;
A
#
# COMPACT_ATOMS: atom_id res chain seq x y z
N MET A 1 45.22 -1.75 -4.42
CA MET A 1 44.35 -2.37 -3.39
C MET A 1 43.51 -1.29 -2.71
N ARG A 2 42.22 -1.23 -3.00
CA ARG A 2 41.11 -1.14 -2.03
C ARG A 2 39.79 -1.05 -2.80
N HIS A 3 38.99 -2.08 -2.60
CA HIS A 3 37.71 -2.35 -3.24
C HIS A 3 36.65 -1.35 -2.77
N HIS A 4 35.84 -0.84 -3.70
CA HIS A 4 34.56 -0.21 -3.39
C HIS A 4 33.50 -1.31 -3.15
N PRO A 5 32.56 -1.11 -2.21
CA PRO A 5 31.61 -2.14 -1.81
C PRO A 5 30.55 -2.33 -2.90
N PHE A 6 30.28 -3.60 -3.22
CA PHE A 6 29.15 -4.05 -4.01
C PHE A 6 27.84 -3.56 -3.37
N GLY A 7 27.22 -2.54 -3.96
CA GLY A 7 25.80 -2.27 -3.76
C GLY A 7 24.99 -3.36 -4.46
N PRO A 8 23.89 -3.87 -3.88
CA PRO A 8 23.09 -4.89 -4.52
C PRO A 8 22.47 -4.31 -5.80
N SER A 9 22.87 -4.91 -6.93
CA SER A 9 22.29 -4.66 -8.24
C SER A 9 20.83 -5.13 -8.21
N ILE A 10 19.89 -4.17 -8.20
CA ILE A 10 18.47 -4.46 -8.37
C ILE A 10 18.30 -4.90 -9.83
N ALA A 11 18.25 -6.22 -10.04
CA ALA A 11 18.00 -6.82 -11.34
C ALA A 11 16.72 -6.22 -11.95
N ALA A 12 16.83 -5.70 -13.17
CA ALA A 12 15.73 -5.20 -13.97
C ALA A 12 14.83 -6.38 -14.39
N GLY A 13 13.93 -6.78 -13.50
CA GLY A 13 12.85 -7.72 -13.80
C GLY A 13 11.84 -7.08 -14.76
N SER A 14 11.65 -7.74 -15.90
CA SER A 14 10.48 -7.70 -16.80
C SER A 14 9.36 -6.72 -16.43
N LEU A 15 9.13 -5.75 -17.33
CA LEU A 15 7.99 -4.82 -17.36
C LEU A 15 6.65 -5.55 -17.53
N LEU A 16 6.21 -6.33 -16.53
CA LEU A 16 4.82 -6.80 -16.47
C LEU A 16 3.92 -5.59 -16.18
N ALA A 17 2.94 -5.34 -17.04
CA ALA A 17 1.97 -4.26 -16.90
C ALA A 17 1.50 -4.13 -15.44
N ASN A 18 1.70 -2.95 -14.82
CA ASN A 18 1.41 -2.70 -13.39
C ASN A 18 -0.11 -2.93 -13.15
N PRO A 19 -0.54 -4.02 -12.49
CA PRO A 19 -1.98 -4.24 -12.21
C PRO A 19 -2.48 -3.32 -11.09
N CYS A 20 -1.56 -2.54 -10.51
CA CYS A 20 -1.72 -1.70 -9.35
C CYS A 20 -1.70 -0.25 -9.82
N GLY A 21 -2.85 0.42 -9.81
CA GLY A 21 -3.01 1.83 -10.22
C GLY A 21 -2.17 2.85 -9.43
N PRO A 22 -2.47 4.16 -9.51
CA PRO A 22 -1.60 5.20 -8.94
C PRO A 22 -1.33 5.01 -7.43
N ARG A 23 -0.04 5.03 -7.06
CA ARG A 23 0.50 4.90 -5.69
C ARG A 23 1.10 6.21 -5.20
N ALA A 24 1.39 6.30 -3.89
CA ALA A 24 1.95 7.50 -3.24
C ALA A 24 3.27 8.01 -3.87
N TRP A 25 3.99 7.16 -4.60
CA TRP A 25 5.23 7.49 -5.32
C TRP A 25 5.10 7.46 -6.86
N GLY A 26 3.88 7.51 -7.41
CA GLY A 26 3.62 7.53 -8.86
C GLY A 26 3.22 6.18 -9.46
N ARG A 27 3.32 6.06 -10.80
CA ARG A 27 2.86 4.90 -11.59
C ARG A 27 3.91 3.81 -11.83
N SER A 28 5.18 4.02 -11.48
CA SER A 28 6.27 3.08 -11.80
C SER A 28 6.33 1.88 -10.84
N GLN A 29 6.74 0.71 -11.32
CA GLN A 29 6.96 -0.51 -10.52
C GLN A 29 8.02 -0.33 -9.42
N THR A 30 8.95 0.63 -9.55
CA THR A 30 9.94 0.98 -8.51
C THR A 30 9.31 1.44 -7.17
N ALA A 31 8.03 1.79 -7.16
CA ALA A 31 7.28 2.08 -5.94
C ALA A 31 6.95 0.82 -5.10
N TYR A 32 7.11 -0.38 -5.67
CA TYR A 32 6.86 -1.65 -5.02
C TYR A 32 7.89 -1.99 -3.93
N ALA A 33 9.11 -1.46 -4.03
CA ALA A 33 10.16 -1.56 -3.03
C ALA A 33 10.06 -0.49 -1.92
N ARG A 34 9.04 0.37 -1.95
CA ARG A 34 8.88 1.51 -1.03
C ARG A 34 7.81 1.31 0.03
N ALA A 35 7.22 0.11 0.12
CA ALA A 35 6.28 -0.25 1.17
C ALA A 35 6.15 -1.78 1.29
N ILE A 36 5.75 -2.26 2.48
CA ILE A 36 5.45 -3.68 2.70
C ILE A 36 4.05 -4.00 2.18
N SER A 37 3.97 -4.41 0.93
CA SER A 37 2.79 -5.15 0.44
C SER A 37 3.12 -6.64 0.44
N CYS A 38 2.13 -7.54 0.39
CA CYS A 38 2.35 -9.00 0.16
C CYS A 38 3.27 -9.27 -1.04
N CYS A 39 3.26 -8.30 -1.94
CA CYS A 39 4.05 -8.16 -3.11
C CYS A 39 5.56 -7.86 -2.83
N GLY A 40 5.91 -7.00 -1.87
CA GLY A 40 7.30 -6.65 -1.49
C GLY A 40 7.72 -7.35 -0.19
N ARG A 41 8.71 -8.24 -0.25
CA ARG A 41 9.01 -9.18 0.84
C ARG A 41 9.85 -8.49 1.93
N LEU A 42 9.39 -8.57 3.19
CA LEU A 42 10.14 -8.10 4.37
C LEU A 42 11.52 -8.73 4.53
N ALA A 43 11.69 -9.96 4.03
CA ALA A 43 12.99 -10.64 4.00
C ALA A 43 14.03 -9.88 3.15
N ASP A 44 13.59 -9.15 2.12
CA ASP A 44 14.49 -8.41 1.22
C ASP A 44 15.12 -7.20 1.93
N VAL A 45 14.54 -6.77 3.07
CA VAL A 45 15.06 -5.72 3.95
C VAL A 45 15.52 -6.27 5.31
N GLY A 46 15.72 -7.59 5.43
CA GLY A 46 16.28 -8.23 6.62
C GLY A 46 15.35 -8.25 7.84
N GLN A 47 14.04 -8.10 7.64
CA GLN A 47 13.05 -8.02 8.73
C GLN A 47 12.36 -9.36 8.98
N THR A 48 12.26 -9.74 10.26
CA THR A 48 11.67 -11.02 10.71
C THR A 48 10.21 -10.87 11.20
N ASN A 49 9.75 -9.65 11.44
CA ASN A 49 8.37 -9.37 11.86
C ASN A 49 7.44 -9.23 10.65
N PHE A 50 6.12 -9.31 10.87
CA PHE A 50 5.11 -9.12 9.82
C PHE A 50 4.86 -7.63 9.46
N TYR A 51 5.38 -6.69 10.26
CA TYR A 51 5.24 -5.24 10.10
C TYR A 51 6.62 -4.55 10.10
N SER A 52 6.72 -3.35 9.54
CA SER A 52 7.93 -2.51 9.64
C SER A 52 7.85 -1.47 10.74
N PRO A 53 9.01 -1.10 11.33
CA PRO A 53 9.19 0.19 11.97
C PRO A 53 8.72 1.35 11.08
N ALA A 54 8.15 2.37 11.71
CA ALA A 54 7.85 3.62 11.03
C ALA A 54 9.15 4.25 10.49
N GLY A 55 9.10 4.82 9.28
CA GLY A 55 10.26 5.46 8.67
C GLY A 55 11.26 4.52 7.97
N LEU A 56 11.06 3.18 8.02
CA LEU A 56 11.95 2.24 7.33
C LEU A 56 11.98 2.47 5.81
N PHE A 57 10.83 2.81 5.23
CA PHE A 57 10.72 3.07 3.79
C PHE A 57 10.81 4.56 3.48
N ALA A 58 11.26 4.88 2.26
CA ALA A 58 11.39 6.24 1.77
C ALA A 58 10.09 7.04 1.91
N ALA A 59 10.21 8.29 2.35
CA ALA A 59 9.08 9.21 2.39
C ALA A 59 8.54 9.53 0.98
N ASN A 60 7.27 9.92 0.89
CA ASN A 60 6.71 10.50 -0.34
C ASN A 60 7.15 11.96 -0.53
N GLY A 61 6.70 12.62 -1.59
CA GLY A 61 7.00 14.03 -1.86
C GLY A 61 6.50 15.03 -0.81
N TYR A 62 5.73 14.58 0.17
CA TYR A 62 5.24 15.35 1.31
C TYR A 62 5.98 15.04 2.62
N GLY A 63 7.04 14.23 2.58
CA GLY A 63 7.78 13.83 3.78
C GLY A 63 7.08 12.78 4.64
N LEU A 64 6.04 12.10 4.12
CA LEU A 64 5.29 11.10 4.86
C LEU A 64 5.75 9.68 4.48
N ASN A 65 6.08 8.88 5.50
CA ASN A 65 6.44 7.48 5.37
C ASN A 65 5.22 6.58 5.62
N GLY A 66 5.20 5.39 5.03
CA GLY A 66 4.22 4.37 5.41
C GLY A 66 2.74 4.71 5.15
N MET A 67 2.42 5.74 4.35
CA MET A 67 1.01 6.07 4.02
C MET A 67 0.30 5.01 3.18
N THR A 68 1.04 4.00 2.73
CA THR A 68 0.52 2.90 1.93
C THR A 68 1.29 1.67 2.36
N SER A 69 0.57 0.58 2.62
CA SER A 69 1.07 -0.67 3.16
C SER A 69 1.55 -0.60 4.59
N ASN A 70 2.07 -1.73 5.13
CA ASN A 70 2.29 -1.96 6.56
C ASN A 70 1.00 -2.16 7.36
N VAL A 71 0.33 -1.09 7.81
CA VAL A 71 -0.85 -1.16 8.68
C VAL A 71 -1.97 -0.25 8.19
N TRP A 72 -3.21 -0.61 8.53
CA TRP A 72 -4.37 0.20 8.22
C TRP A 72 -4.44 1.42 9.13
N ASP A 73 -4.68 2.58 8.53
CA ASP A 73 -4.84 3.85 9.24
C ASP A 73 -6.31 4.21 9.40
N TRP A 74 -6.74 4.34 10.65
CA TRP A 74 -8.05 4.89 10.99
C TRP A 74 -8.13 6.38 10.69
N THR A 75 -9.27 6.82 10.17
CA THR A 75 -9.55 8.24 9.96
C THR A 75 -10.72 8.70 10.81
N ALA A 76 -10.79 10.01 11.08
CA ALA A 76 -11.88 10.59 11.84
C ALA A 76 -13.25 10.47 11.12
N ASN A 77 -13.23 10.33 9.80
CA ASN A 77 -14.42 10.35 8.97
C ASN A 77 -15.18 9.02 8.99
N LEU A 78 -16.50 9.09 8.86
CA LEU A 78 -17.33 7.91 8.59
C LEU A 78 -17.12 7.40 7.17
N PHE A 79 -17.19 6.09 7.00
CA PHE A 79 -17.18 5.45 5.70
C PHE A 79 -18.51 5.74 4.97
N ARG A 80 -18.43 6.32 3.77
CA ARG A 80 -19.60 6.67 2.95
C ARG A 80 -19.41 6.20 1.52
N ILE A 81 -20.42 5.52 0.99
CA ILE A 81 -20.52 5.18 -0.44
C ILE A 81 -21.57 6.08 -1.05
N LYS A 82 -21.15 6.91 -2.02
CA LYS A 82 -22.06 7.70 -2.86
C LYS A 82 -22.24 6.97 -4.18
N SER A 83 -23.30 6.18 -4.30
CA SER A 83 -23.65 5.46 -5.53
C SER A 83 -25.17 5.38 -5.66
N LEU A 84 -25.66 5.59 -6.88
CA LEU A 84 -27.08 5.44 -7.22
C LEU A 84 -27.44 3.99 -7.60
N SER A 85 -26.44 3.12 -7.74
CA SER A 85 -26.68 1.71 -8.06
C SER A 85 -27.32 0.98 -6.89
N LYS A 86 -28.25 0.04 -7.16
CA LYS A 86 -28.89 -0.80 -6.12
C LYS A 86 -27.84 -1.47 -5.23
N ARG A 87 -26.78 -2.03 -5.83
CA ARG A 87 -25.66 -2.64 -5.10
C ARG A 87 -24.91 -1.64 -4.23
N GLY A 88 -24.67 -0.44 -4.73
CA GLY A 88 -23.99 0.62 -3.98
C GLY A 88 -24.80 1.12 -2.79
N ILE A 89 -26.12 1.28 -2.96
CA ILE A 89 -27.04 1.67 -1.89
C ILE A 89 -27.09 0.57 -0.82
N ALA A 90 -27.29 -0.70 -1.21
CA ALA A 90 -27.31 -1.82 -0.26
C ALA A 90 -26.01 -1.91 0.56
N LYS A 91 -24.86 -1.76 -0.13
CA LYS A 91 -23.54 -1.73 0.52
C LYS A 91 -23.37 -0.52 1.45
N ALA A 92 -23.87 0.65 1.08
CA ALA A 92 -23.85 1.84 1.93
C ALA A 92 -24.68 1.64 3.21
N THR A 93 -25.86 1.02 3.08
CA THR A 93 -26.74 0.70 4.22
C THR A 93 -26.09 -0.31 5.15
N ALA A 94 -25.48 -1.37 4.61
CA ALA A 94 -24.84 -2.41 5.40
C ALA A 94 -23.64 -1.92 6.23
N MET A 95 -22.96 -0.85 5.80
CA MET A 95 -21.81 -0.27 6.51
C MET A 95 -22.11 1.07 7.18
N ARG A 96 -23.38 1.32 7.54
CA ARG A 96 -23.71 2.51 8.33
C ARG A 96 -23.03 2.45 9.69
N GLY A 97 -22.38 3.54 10.08
CA GLY A 97 -21.66 3.65 11.36
C GLY A 97 -20.18 3.26 11.29
N TYR A 98 -19.74 2.59 10.21
CA TYR A 98 -18.33 2.24 10.01
C TYR A 98 -17.50 3.51 9.81
N ARG A 99 -16.27 3.51 10.33
CA ARG A 99 -15.27 4.56 10.12
C ARG A 99 -14.42 4.24 8.91
N LEU A 100 -13.97 5.28 8.21
CA LEU A 100 -13.12 5.15 7.03
C LEU A 100 -11.70 4.75 7.45
N ILE A 101 -11.17 3.72 6.80
CA ILE A 101 -9.76 3.33 6.92
C ILE A 101 -9.03 3.42 5.58
N LYS A 102 -7.73 3.75 5.66
CA LYS A 102 -6.81 4.04 4.55
C LYS A 102 -5.49 3.31 4.75
N GLY A 103 -4.60 3.38 3.78
CA GLY A 103 -3.24 2.86 3.94
C GLY A 103 -3.06 1.43 3.44
N ASP A 104 -4.01 0.52 3.57
CA ASP A 104 -3.80 -0.92 3.31
C ASP A 104 -2.95 -1.61 4.42
N SER A 105 -2.54 -2.86 4.26
CA SER A 105 -1.69 -3.56 5.24
C SER A 105 -0.71 -4.49 4.52
N TYR A 106 0.29 -5.01 5.25
CA TYR A 106 1.22 -6.02 4.75
C TYR A 106 0.56 -7.26 4.14
N LEU A 107 -0.71 -7.53 4.48
CA LEU A 107 -1.49 -8.61 3.90
C LEU A 107 -1.97 -8.30 2.47
N CYS A 108 -2.16 -7.04 2.10
CA CYS A 108 -2.81 -6.68 0.84
C CYS A 108 -1.99 -7.14 -0.38
N HIS A 109 -2.64 -7.86 -1.29
CA HIS A 109 -2.04 -8.40 -2.53
C HIS A 109 -2.91 -8.08 -3.75
N ALA A 110 -2.28 -7.87 -4.92
CA ALA A 110 -2.98 -7.50 -6.15
C ALA A 110 -4.08 -8.50 -6.57
N SER A 111 -3.92 -9.79 -6.24
CA SER A 111 -4.90 -10.82 -6.63
C SER A 111 -6.24 -10.72 -5.90
N TYR A 112 -6.31 -10.10 -4.72
CA TYR A 112 -7.54 -10.09 -3.92
C TYR A 112 -7.83 -8.77 -3.20
N CYS A 113 -6.80 -7.97 -2.88
CA CYS A 113 -6.96 -6.71 -2.16
C CYS A 113 -6.09 -5.60 -2.79
N THR A 114 -6.74 -4.75 -3.59
CA THR A 114 -6.10 -3.61 -4.25
C THR A 114 -6.19 -2.32 -3.44
N CYS A 115 -6.26 -2.45 -2.10
CA CYS A 115 -6.39 -1.31 -1.20
C CYS A 115 -5.11 -0.47 -1.06
N HIS A 116 -3.99 -0.97 -1.59
CA HIS A 116 -2.70 -0.28 -1.66
C HIS A 116 -2.63 0.88 -2.65
N ARG A 117 -3.77 1.27 -3.21
CA ARG A 117 -3.87 2.45 -4.06
C ARG A 117 -4.26 3.64 -3.20
N ILE A 118 -3.70 4.82 -3.50
CA ILE A 118 -4.02 6.05 -2.75
C ILE A 118 -5.53 6.30 -2.71
N ALA A 119 -6.24 6.00 -3.79
CA ALA A 119 -7.68 6.25 -3.92
C ALA A 119 -8.56 5.18 -3.22
N ALA A 120 -8.00 4.03 -2.82
CA ALA A 120 -8.79 2.96 -2.24
C ALA A 120 -9.32 3.33 -0.87
N ARG A 121 -10.52 2.84 -0.53
CA ARG A 121 -11.21 3.13 0.73
C ARG A 121 -11.92 1.88 1.18
N THR A 122 -11.86 1.59 2.47
CA THR A 122 -12.71 0.57 3.11
C THR A 122 -13.17 1.08 4.48
N GLY A 123 -14.10 0.36 5.11
CA GLY A 123 -14.65 0.71 6.41
C GLY A 123 -14.48 -0.42 7.41
N ASN A 124 -14.32 -0.05 8.67
CA ASN A 124 -14.42 -0.93 9.85
C ASN A 124 -15.20 -0.18 10.95
#